data_AF-B7GIX7-F1
#
_entry.id   AF-B7GIX7-F1
#
_cell.length_a   1.000
_cell.length_b   1.000
_cell.length_c   1.000
_cell.angle_alpha   90.00
_cell.angle_beta   90.00
_cell.angle_gamma   90.00
#
_symmetry.space_group_name_H-M   'P 1'
#
loop_
_entity.id
_entity.type
_entity.pdbx_description
1 polymer ?
#
loop_
_entity_poly.entity_id
_entity_poly.type
_entity_poly.pdbx_seq_one_letter_code
_entity_poly.pdbx_strand_id
1 'polypeptide(L)' 'MVTTGTLAAYAFKTVFGNADVMTGIATWTIFLTLLFLSIAIYKETRRE' A
#
# COMPACT_ATOMS: atom_id res chain seq x y z
N MET A 1 -14.52 -23.90 19.42
CA MET A 1 -13.88 -22.59 19.69
C MET A 1 -12.91 -22.31 18.55
N VAL A 2 -13.15 -21.26 17.76
CA VAL A 2 -12.18 -20.84 16.73
C VAL A 2 -11.01 -20.17 17.46
N THR A 3 -9.78 -20.64 17.25
CA THR A 3 -8.61 -20.05 17.90
C THR A 3 -8.33 -18.68 17.29
N THR A 4 -7.80 -17.74 18.09
CA THR A 4 -7.55 -16.35 17.67
C THR A 4 -6.72 -16.26 16.37
N GLY A 5 -5.80 -17.20 16.16
CA GLY A 5 -5.03 -17.31 14.92
C GLY A 5 -5.87 -17.62 13.68
N THR A 6 -6.93 -18.44 13.80
CA THR A 6 -7.83 -18.73 12.67
C THR A 6 -8.68 -17.50 12.34
N LEU A 7 -9.15 -16.76 13.36
CA LEU A 7 -9.92 -15.52 13.15
C LEU A 7 -9.10 -14.45 12.41
N ALA A 8 -7.83 -14.27 12.77
CA ALA A 8 -6.93 -13.34 12.08
C ALA A 8 -6.70 -13.75 10.61
N ALA A 9 -6.53 -15.04 10.33
CA ALA A 9 -6.37 -15.54 8.98
C ALA A 9 -7.62 -15.30 8.11
N TYR A 10 -8.83 -15.47 8.68
CA TYR A 10 -10.07 -15.16 7.98
C TYR A 10 -10.22 -13.67 7.71
N ALA A 11 -9.97 -12.80 8.69
CA ALA A 11 -10.03 -11.36 8.51
C ALA A 11 -9.04 -10.87 7.45
N PHE A 12 -7.80 -11.39 7.48
CA PHE A 12 -6.78 -11.09 6.48
C PHE A 12 -7.25 -11.51 5.08
N LYS A 13 -7.74 -12.74 4.93
CA LYS A 13 -8.29 -13.23 3.66
C LYS A 13 -9.46 -12.37 3.17
N THR A 14 -10.34 -11.92 4.05
CA THR A 14 -11.47 -11.07 3.68
C THR A 14 -11.02 -9.68 3.20
N VAL A 15 -10.03 -9.08 3.86
CA VAL A 15 -9.53 -7.75 3.51
C VAL A 15 -8.70 -7.79 2.23
N PHE A 16 -7.74 -8.70 2.13
CA PHE A 16 -6.83 -8.79 0.98
C PHE A 16 -7.38 -9.62 -0.19
N GLY A 17 -8.47 -10.38 0.03
CA GLY A 17 -9.24 -11.01 -1.04
C GLY A 17 -10.23 -10.06 -1.72
N ASN A 18 -10.43 -8.85 -1.18
CA ASN A 18 -11.30 -7.85 -1.77
C ASN A 18 -10.54 -7.06 -2.85
N ALA A 19 -11.04 -7.10 -4.08
CA ALA A 19 -10.41 -6.46 -5.23
C ALA A 19 -10.33 -4.93 -5.11
N ASP A 20 -11.31 -4.28 -4.47
CA ASP A 20 -11.32 -2.82 -4.27
C ASP A 20 -10.25 -2.40 -3.28
N VAL A 21 -10.06 -3.18 -2.20
CA VAL A 21 -8.99 -2.95 -1.22
C VAL A 21 -7.62 -3.12 -1.87
N MET A 22 -7.41 -4.20 -2.63
CA MET A 22 -6.16 -4.43 -3.34
C MET A 22 -5.87 -3.35 -4.38
N THR A 23 -6.91 -2.90 -5.10
CA THR A 23 -6.80 -1.79 -6.05
C THR A 23 -6.43 -0.50 -5.33
N GLY A 24 -7.06 -0.19 -4.19
CA GLY A 24 -6.72 0.96 -3.36
C GLY A 24 -5.26 0.94 -2.92
N ILE A 25 -4.77 -0.21 -2.41
CA ILE A 25 -3.37 -0.38 -2.01
C ILE A 25 -2.42 -0.15 -3.20
N ALA A 26 -2.74 -0.69 -4.37
CA ALA A 26 -1.94 -0.50 -5.58
C ALA A 26 -1.89 0.98 -6.00
N THR A 27 -3.05 1.67 -6.00
CA THR A 27 -3.13 3.10 -6.32
C THR A 27 -2.30 3.95 -5.35
N TRP A 28 -2.41 3.71 -4.04
CA TRP A 28 -1.60 4.41 -3.04
C TRP A 28 -0.10 4.16 -3.22
N THR A 29 0.28 2.93 -3.57
CA THR A 29 1.68 2.58 -3.83
C THR A 29 2.25 3.35 -5.03
N ILE A 30 1.49 3.45 -6.12
CA ILE A 30 1.87 4.23 -7.31
C ILE A 30 1.99 5.72 -6.93
N PHE A 31 1.01 6.26 -6.22
CA PHE A 31 1.04 7.65 -5.78
C PHE A 31 2.27 7.99 -4.94
N LEU A 32 2.60 7.15 -3.95
CA LEU A 32 3.80 7.33 -3.12
C LEU A 32 5.08 7.26 -3.95
N THR A 33 5.14 6.34 -4.92
CA THR A 33 6.29 6.20 -5.82
C THR A 33 6.51 7.49 -6.61
N LEU A 34 5.45 8.05 -7.18
CA LEU A 34 5.50 9.34 -7.90
C LEU A 34 5.92 10.48 -6.97
N LEU A 35 5.37 10.53 -5.76
CA LEU A 35 5.71 11.55 -4.77
C LEU A 35 7.20 11.53 -4.41
N PHE A 36 7.76 10.35 -4.12
CA PHE A 36 9.19 10.22 -3.85
C PHE A 36 10.05 10.58 -5.05
N LEU A 37 9.63 10.21 -6.26
CA LEU A 37 10.33 10.57 -7.49
C LEU A 37 10.35 12.08 -7.69
N SER A 38 9.21 12.76 -7.52
CA SER A 38 9.12 14.21 -7.60
C SER A 38 10.02 14.91 -6.57
N ILE A 39 10.06 14.40 -5.34
CA ILE A 39 10.96 14.91 -4.29
C ILE A 39 12.43 14.71 -4.71
N ALA A 40 12.78 13.54 -5.24
CA ALA A 40 14.14 13.26 -5.69
C ALA A 40 14.57 14.21 -6.80
N ILE A 41 13.73 14.41 -7.82
CA ILE A 41 13.97 15.37 -8.90
C ILE A 41 14.13 16.78 -8.35
N TYR A 42 13.22 17.22 -7.48
CA TYR A 42 13.30 18.55 -6.86
C TYR A 42 14.62 18.77 -6.12
N LYS A 43 15.06 17.78 -5.33
CA LYS A 43 16.35 17.86 -4.61
C LYS A 43 17.54 17.92 -5.55
N GLU A 44 17.50 17.18 -6.66
CA GLU A 44 18.57 17.19 -7.65
C GLU A 44 18.65 18.56 -8.35
N THR A 45 17.51 19.12 -8.78
CA THR A 45 17.46 20.44 -9.46
C THR A 45 17.84 21.63 -8.58
N ARG A 46 17.86 21.46 -7.25
CA ARG A 46 18.20 22.49 -6.26
C ARG A 46 19.61 22.33 -5.68
N ARG A 47 20.35 21.30 -6.10
CA ARG A 47 21.74 21.06 -5.69
C ARG A 47 22.76 21.85 -6.52
N GLU A 48 22.34 22.40 -7.65
CA GLU A 48 23.05 23.39 -8.46
C GLU A 48 22.76 24.82 -7.97
#